data_AF-A0A829GUB0-F1
#
_entry.id   AF-A0A829GUB0-F1
#
_cell.length_a   1.000
_cell.length_b   1.000
_cell.length_c   1.000
_cell.angle_alpha   90.00
_cell.angle_beta   90.00
_cell.angle_gamma   90.00
#
_symmetry.space_group_name_H-M   'P 1'
#
loop_
_entity.id
_entity.type
_entity.pdbx_description
1 polymer ?
#
loop_
_entity_poly.entity_id
_entity_poly.type
_entity_poly.pdbx_seq_one_letter_code
_entity_poly.pdbx_strand_id
1 'polypeptide(L)' 'MNATDLKLYLVTHRYDDNEATFLAKIAAACENSVTMVQLREKMLSTRAYFELAQRVKLITDRYQIPLIIDDRVDIC' A
#
# COMPACT_ATOMS: atom_id res chain seq x y z
N MET A 1 -10.69 10.42 7.70
CA MET A 1 -9.24 10.44 7.92
C MET A 1 -8.97 11.41 9.05
N ASN A 2 -8.38 10.94 10.14
CA ASN A 2 -8.07 11.77 11.30
C ASN A 2 -6.64 12.31 11.18
N ALA A 3 -6.33 13.42 11.86
CA ALA A 3 -4.98 13.99 11.83
C ALA A 3 -3.89 13.00 12.29
N THR A 4 -4.27 12.00 13.09
CA THR A 4 -3.39 10.92 13.55
C THR A 4 -2.95 9.95 12.45
N ASP A 5 -3.74 9.79 11.38
CA ASP A 5 -3.43 8.89 10.27
C ASP A 5 -2.28 9.45 9.40
N LEU A 6 -2.07 10.77 9.45
CA LEU A 6 -1.05 11.48 8.69
C LEU A 6 0.29 11.63 9.42
N LYS A 7 0.47 10.99 10.59
CA LYS A 7 1.72 11.09 11.37
C LYS A 7 2.93 10.50 10.63
N LEU A 8 2.76 9.33 10.02
CA LEU A 8 3.77 8.70 9.19
C LEU A 8 3.09 8.03 8.00
N TYR A 9 3.16 8.71 6.85
CA TYR A 9 2.49 8.30 5.61
C TYR A 9 3.49 7.68 4.64
N LEU A 10 3.34 6.38 4.37
CA LEU A 10 4.15 5.64 3.41
C LEU A 10 3.53 5.71 2.01
N VAL A 11 4.27 6.26 1.05
CA VAL A 11 3.95 6.16 -0.38
C VAL A 11 4.86 5.11 -1.01
N THR A 12 4.27 4.07 -1.63
CA THR A 12 5.04 2.94 -2.14
C THR A 12 5.67 3.22 -3.50
N HIS A 13 6.74 2.49 -3.81
CA HIS A 13 7.29 2.34 -5.16
C HIS A 13 7.98 0.97 -5.25
N ARG A 14 7.74 0.17 -6.30
CA ARG A 14 8.39 -1.15 -6.43
C ARG A 14 9.90 -1.10 -6.64
N TYR A 15 10.44 -0.04 -7.24
CA TYR A 15 11.82 -0.04 -7.72
C TYR A 15 12.09 -1.33 -8.54
N ASP A 16 13.15 -2.07 -8.23
CA ASP A 16 13.46 -3.39 -8.81
C ASP A 16 13.06 -4.56 -7.90
N ASP A 17 12.24 -4.32 -6.87
CA ASP A 17 11.80 -5.38 -5.96
C ASP A 17 10.84 -6.35 -6.67
N ASN A 18 11.06 -7.65 -6.43
CA ASN A 18 10.03 -8.65 -6.70
C ASN A 18 8.82 -8.44 -5.76
N GLU A 19 7.68 -9.04 -6.10
CA GLU A 19 6.44 -8.85 -5.33
C GLU A 19 6.55 -9.27 -3.87
N ALA A 20 7.25 -10.36 -3.57
CA ALA A 20 7.40 -10.85 -2.21
C ALA A 20 8.20 -9.88 -1.34
N THR A 21 9.31 -9.36 -1.87
CA THR A 21 10.13 -8.34 -1.20
C THR A 21 9.33 -7.05 -0.98
N PHE A 22 8.56 -6.62 -1.98
CA PHE A 22 7.71 -5.44 -1.88
C PHE A 22 6.65 -5.58 -0.77
N LEU A 23 5.91 -6.69 -0.76
CA LEU A 23 4.90 -6.96 0.27
C LEU A 23 5.53 -7.09 1.67
N ALA A 24 6.71 -7.70 1.77
CA ALA A 24 7.43 -7.79 3.05
C ALA A 24 7.83 -6.41 3.59
N LYS A 25 8.28 -5.48 2.74
CA LYS A 25 8.60 -4.10 3.14
C LYS A 25 7.36 -3.37 3.66
N ILE A 26 6.21 -3.53 3.01
CA ILE A 26 4.94 -2.95 3.49
C ILE A 26 4.54 -3.54 4.84
N ALA A 27 4.62 -4.86 5.00
CA ALA A 27 4.31 -5.52 6.26
C ALA A 27 5.22 -5.03 7.39
N ALA A 28 6.53 -4.96 7.15
CA ALA A 28 7.49 -4.43 8.11
C ALA A 28 7.19 -2.97 8.47
N ALA A 29 6.79 -2.14 7.50
CA ALA A 29 6.42 -0.76 7.76
C ALA A 29 5.15 -0.65 8.62
N CYS A 30 4.15 -1.50 8.36
CA CYS A 30 2.92 -1.57 9.16
C CYS A 30 3.19 -2.03 10.60
N GLU A 31 4.11 -2.98 10.79
CA GLU A 31 4.56 -3.43 12.11
C GLU A 31 5.32 -2.34 12.87
N ASN A 32 6.01 -1.44 12.15
CA ASN A 32 6.84 -0.38 12.72
C ASN A 32 6.17 1.01 12.68
N SER A 33 4.89 1.07 13.02
CA SER A 33 4.15 2.33 13.31
C SER A 33 3.91 3.28 12.13
N VAL A 34 3.92 2.80 10.88
CA VAL A 34 3.29 3.55 9.78
C VAL A 34 1.80 3.74 10.09
N THR A 35 1.28 4.93 9.85
CA THR A 35 -0.11 5.27 10.18
C THR A 35 -1.00 5.33 8.94
N MET A 36 -0.42 5.34 7.74
CA MET A 36 -1.16 5.27 6.47
C MET A 36 -0.26 4.75 5.34
N VAL A 37 -0.85 4.02 4.40
CA VAL A 37 -0.14 3.52 3.20
C VAL A 37 -0.85 4.00 1.94
N GLN A 38 -0.10 4.47 0.95
CA GLN A 38 -0.58 4.71 -0.41
C GLN A 38 0.15 3.80 -1.37
N LEU A 39 -0.61 2.93 -2.02
CA LEU A 39 -0.11 2.09 -3.08
C LEU A 39 -0.05 2.90 -4.38
N ARG A 40 1.15 3.09 -4.91
CA ARG A 40 1.41 3.80 -6.17
C ARG A 40 2.19 2.92 -7.14
N GLU A 41 1.55 2.52 -8.23
CA GLU A 41 2.19 1.85 -9.36
C GLU A 41 1.69 2.40 -10.69
N LYS A 42 2.63 2.77 -11.58
CA LYS A 42 2.32 3.39 -12.88
C LYS A 42 2.52 2.47 -14.07
N MET A 43 3.26 1.36 -13.90
CA MET A 43 3.68 0.49 -15.00
C MET A 43 2.88 -0.82 -15.10
N LEU A 44 2.02 -1.11 -14.12
CA LEU A 44 1.20 -2.32 -14.11
C LEU A 44 -0.07 -2.15 -14.94
N SER A 45 -0.53 -3.25 -15.53
CA SER A 45 -1.89 -3.31 -16.08
C SER A 45 -2.92 -3.14 -14.97
N THR A 46 -4.12 -2.67 -15.31
CA THR A 46 -5.25 -2.53 -14.37
C THR A 46 -5.49 -3.77 -13.52
N ARG A 47 -5.53 -4.95 -14.15
CA ARG A 47 -5.76 -6.21 -13.45
C ARG A 47 -4.62 -6.53 -12.47
N ALA A 48 -3.37 -6.41 -12.92
CA ALA A 48 -2.22 -6.70 -12.05
C ALA A 48 -2.15 -5.71 -10.88
N TYR A 49 -2.49 -4.44 -11.12
CA TYR A 49 -2.53 -3.43 -10.08
C TYR A 49 -3.66 -3.68 -9.07
N PHE A 50 -4.85 -4.08 -9.53
CA PHE A 50 -5.96 -4.49 -8.66
C PHE A 50 -5.62 -5.72 -7.80
N GLU A 51 -4.98 -6.74 -8.38
CA GLU A 51 -4.54 -7.91 -7.64
C GLU A 51 -3.47 -7.56 -6.58
N LEU A 52 -2.53 -6.68 -6.92
CA LEU A 52 -1.55 -6.16 -5.96
C LEU A 52 -2.22 -5.35 -4.85
N ALA A 53 -3.18 -4.48 -5.19
CA ALA A 53 -3.95 -3.68 -4.25
C ALA A 53 -4.68 -4.55 -3.22
N GLN A 54 -5.29 -5.66 -3.64
CA GLN A 54 -5.93 -6.61 -2.73
C GLN A 54 -4.93 -7.25 -1.76
N ARG A 55 -3.72 -7.61 -2.22
CA ARG A 55 -2.67 -8.18 -1.37
C ARG A 55 -2.16 -7.17 -0.35
N VAL A 56 -1.94 -5.92 -0.77
CA VAL A 56 -1.57 -4.82 0.13
C VAL A 56 -2.69 -4.54 1.13
N LYS A 57 -3.95 -4.51 0.68
CA LYS A 57 -5.12 -4.32 1.55
C LYS A 57 -5.19 -5.37 2.64
N LEU A 58 -4.94 -6.64 2.32
CA LEU A 58 -4.91 -7.71 3.33
C LEU A 58 -3.87 -7.45 4.43
N ILE A 59 -2.71 -6.88 4.06
CA ILE A 59 -1.67 -6.50 5.02
C ILE A 59 -2.17 -5.31 5.86
N THR A 60 -2.58 -4.21 5.23
CA THR A 60 -2.96 -2.99 5.95
C THR A 60 -4.19 -3.19 6.85
N ASP A 61 -5.16 -3.99 6.42
CA ASP A 61 -6.36 -4.32 7.21
C ASP A 61 -6.00 -5.07 8.50
N ARG A 62 -4.95 -5.93 8.47
CA ARG A 62 -4.47 -6.65 9.67
C ARG A 62 -3.97 -5.70 10.76
N TYR A 63 -3.36 -4.59 10.35
CA TYR A 63 -2.83 -3.57 11.27
C TYR A 63 -3.80 -2.39 11.46
N GLN A 64 -5.00 -2.45 10.87
CA GLN A 64 -6.00 -1.37 10.89
C GLN A 64 -5.46 -0.04 10.35
N ILE A 65 -4.56 -0.10 9.36
CA ILE A 65 -3.96 1.07 8.71
C ILE A 65 -4.75 1.40 7.44
N PRO A 66 -5.14 2.67 7.20
CA PRO A 66 -5.80 3.07 5.96
C PRO A 66 -4.90 2.85 4.73
N LEU A 67 -5.51 2.34 3.65
CA LEU A 67 -4.88 2.20 2.34
C LEU A 67 -5.50 3.19 1.35
N ILE A 68 -4.64 3.93 0.64
CA ILE A 68 -5.01 4.81 -0.48
C ILE A 68 -4.49 4.22 -1.78
N ILE A 69 -5.29 4.28 -2.84
CA ILE A 69 -4.90 3.92 -4.21
C ILE A 69 -4.62 5.20 -4.99
N ASP A 70 -3.42 5.30 -5.57
CA ASP A 70 -2.96 6.47 -6.30
C ASP A 70 -3.62 6.59 -7.69
N ASP A 71 -4.27 7.72 -7.98
CA ASP A 71 -4.86 8.11 -9.28
C ASP A 71 -5.83 7.12 -9.95
N ARG A 72 -6.28 6.06 -9.25
CA ARG A 72 -7.07 4.96 -9.81
C ARG A 72 -8.37 4.72 -9.04
N VAL A 73 -9.35 5.59 -9.29
CA VAL A 73 -10.70 5.53 -8.69
C VAL A 73 -11.48 4.29 -9.14
N ASP A 74 -11.10 3.68 -10.27
CA ASP A 74 -11.67 2.43 -10.74
C ASP A 74 -11.22 1.18 -9.93
N ILE A 75 -10.24 1.35 -9.04
CA ILE A 75 -9.65 0.27 -8.23
C ILE A 75 -9.93 0.43 -6.72
N CYS A 76 -10.26 1.64 -6.26
CA CYS A 76 -10.35 1.99 -4.83
C CYS A 76 -11.48 1.27 -4.07
#